data_AF-A0A7X7E566-F1
#
_entry.id   AF-A0A7X7E566-F1
#
_cell.length_a   1.000
_cell.length_b   1.000
_cell.length_c   1.000
_cell.angle_alpha   90.00
_cell.angle_beta   90.00
_cell.angle_gamma   90.00
#
_symmetry.space_group_name_H-M   'P 1'
#
loop_
_entity.id
_entity.type
_entity.pdbx_description
1 polymer ?
#
loop_
_entity_poly.entity_id
_entity_poly.type
_entity_poly.pdbx_seq_one_letter_code
_entity_poly.pdbx_strand_id
1 'polypeptide(L)'
;MSLSKSQIFHGALNLSPIERAELIECLLESFGDNRQKVIDKKWVREAESRIDAYNAGKLKDMPISKVFEEIERIENKNEHPGS
;
A
#
# COMPACT_ATOMS: atom_id res chain seq x y z
N MET A 1 -7.98 -35.36 -1.61
CA MET A 1 -7.01 -35.22 -0.50
C MET A 1 -6.16 -33.99 -0.76
N SER A 2 -5.94 -33.14 0.24
CA SER A 2 -5.03 -31.99 0.09
C SER A 2 -3.60 -32.39 0.44
N LEU A 3 -2.64 -31.78 -0.24
CA LEU A 3 -1.21 -31.91 0.11
C LEU A 3 -0.95 -31.18 1.42
N SER A 4 -0.07 -31.73 2.26
CA SER A 4 0.40 -31.05 3.46
C SER A 4 1.34 -29.89 3.11
N LYS A 5 1.48 -28.92 4.01
CA LYS A 5 2.42 -27.80 3.86
C LYS A 5 3.85 -28.26 3.57
N SER A 6 4.30 -29.33 4.24
CA SER A 6 5.62 -29.92 4.03
C SER A 6 5.77 -30.52 2.64
N GLN A 7 4.77 -31.25 2.15
CA GLN A 7 4.79 -31.81 0.79
C GLN A 7 4.84 -30.71 -0.28
N ILE A 8 4.09 -29.62 -0.10
CA ILE A 8 4.11 -28.47 -1.01
C ILE A 8 5.48 -27.79 -0.99
N PHE A 9 6.04 -27.56 0.20
CA PHE A 9 7.36 -26.93 0.34
C PHE A 9 8.47 -27.75 -0.32
N HIS A 10 8.54 -29.05 -0.02
CA HIS A 10 9.54 -29.93 -0.63
C HIS A 10 9.35 -30.06 -2.15
N GLY A 11 8.10 -30.08 -2.63
CA GLY A 11 7.81 -30.04 -4.06
C GLY A 11 8.35 -28.77 -4.73
N ALA A 12 8.11 -27.60 -4.12
CA ALA A 12 8.58 -26.31 -4.63
C ALA A 12 10.12 -26.19 -4.65
N LEU A 13 10.83 -26.88 -3.75
CA LEU A 13 12.30 -26.92 -3.75
C LEU A 13 12.89 -27.67 -4.94
N ASN A 14 12.13 -28.56 -5.58
CA ASN A 14 12.55 -29.29 -6.79
C ASN A 14 12.33 -28.49 -8.08
N LEU A 15 11.60 -27.37 -8.01
CA LEU A 15 11.40 -26.48 -9.14
C LEU A 15 12.67 -25.67 -9.43
N SER A 16 12.84 -25.28 -10.70
CA SER A 16 13.84 -24.29 -11.08
C SER A 16 13.58 -22.95 -10.37
N PRO A 17 14.59 -22.07 -10.28
CA PRO A 17 14.40 -20.75 -9.67
C PRO A 17 13.26 -19.94 -10.28
N ILE A 18 13.03 -20.05 -11.60
CA ILE A 18 11.99 -19.31 -12.32
C ILE A 18 10.60 -19.85 -11.95
N GLU A 19 10.39 -21.16 -12.09
CA GLU A 19 9.11 -21.80 -11.73
C GLU A 19 8.75 -21.59 -10.25
N ARG A 20 9.77 -21.53 -9.39
CA ARG A 20 9.56 -21.22 -7.97
C ARG A 20 9.10 -19.78 -7.75
N ALA A 21 9.66 -18.82 -8.49
CA ALA A 21 9.23 -17.43 -8.43
C ALA A 21 7.78 -17.27 -8.91
N GLU A 22 7.43 -17.91 -10.03
CA GLU A 22 6.06 -17.94 -10.57
C GLU A 22 5.07 -18.54 -9.55
N LEU A 23 5.42 -19.66 -8.91
CA LEU A 23 4.58 -20.26 -7.88
C LEU A 23 4.37 -19.32 -6.67
N ILE A 24 5.41 -18.61 -6.24
CA ILE A 24 5.30 -17.63 -5.14
C ILE A 24 4.35 -16.50 -5.54
N GLU A 25 4.43 -16.00 -6.77
CA GLU A 25 3.54 -14.96 -7.29
C GLU A 25 2.09 -15.42 -7.28
N CYS A 26 1.78 -16.60 -7.82
CA CYS A 26 0.42 -17.15 -7.78
C CYS A 26 -0.11 -17.34 -6.35
N LEU A 27 0.74 -17.78 -5.42
CA LEU A 27 0.36 -17.93 -4.01
C LEU A 27 0.11 -16.57 -3.35
N LEU A 28 0.93 -15.56 -3.66
CA LEU A 28 0.73 -14.18 -3.20
C LEU A 28 -0.58 -13.60 -3.74
N GLU A 29 -0.86 -13.77 -5.03
CA GLU A 29 -2.11 -13.34 -5.65
C GLU A 29 -3.33 -14.02 -5.04
N SER A 30 -3.20 -15.28 -4.59
CA SER A 30 -4.29 -16.01 -3.92
C SER A 30 -4.72 -15.38 -2.59
N PHE A 31 -3.83 -14.61 -1.94
CA PHE A 31 -4.19 -13.80 -0.77
C PHE A 31 -4.97 -12.53 -1.15
N GLY A 32 -4.94 -12.14 -2.43
CA GLY A 32 -5.67 -11.02 -2.99
C GLY A 32 -7.17 -11.24 -2.92
N ASP A 33 -7.77 -10.80 -1.82
CA ASP A 33 -9.21 -10.87 -1.62
C ASP A 33 -9.96 -9.86 -2.50
N ASN A 34 -11.23 -10.13 -2.81
CA ASN A 34 -12.14 -9.17 -3.45
C ASN A 34 -12.25 -7.84 -2.66
N ARG A 35 -11.82 -7.83 -1.39
CA ARG A 35 -11.68 -6.64 -0.55
C ARG A 35 -10.68 -5.62 -1.10
N GLN A 36 -9.58 -6.06 -1.71
CA GLN A 36 -8.61 -5.13 -2.31
C GLN A 36 -9.28 -4.34 -3.43
N LYS A 37 -10.02 -5.01 -4.31
CA LYS A 37 -10.80 -4.35 -5.38
C LYS A 37 -11.85 -3.36 -4.85
N VAL A 38 -12.45 -3.66 -3.69
CA VAL A 38 -13.39 -2.73 -3.02
C VAL A 38 -12.65 -1.51 -2.46
N ILE A 39 -11.48 -1.73 -1.85
CA ILE A 39 -10.62 -0.65 -1.35
C ILE A 39 -10.17 0.22 -2.53
N ASP A 40 -9.66 -0.36 -3.62
CA ASP A 40 -9.21 0.35 -4.82
C ASP A 40 -10.33 1.21 -5.40
N LYS A 41 -11.56 0.67 -5.51
CA LYS A 41 -12.74 1.43 -5.95
C LYS A 41 -13.08 2.60 -5.04
N LYS A 42 -12.92 2.42 -3.72
CA LYS A 42 -13.13 3.51 -2.75
C LYS A 42 -12.05 4.59 -2.89
N TRP A 43 -10.79 4.20 -3.11
CA TRP A 43 -9.68 5.14 -3.34
C TRP A 43 -9.87 5.94 -4.62
N VAL A 44 -10.27 5.30 -5.72
CA VAL A 44 -10.57 6.00 -6.98
C VAL A 44 -11.65 7.05 -6.76
N ARG A 45 -12.78 6.65 -6.16
CA ARG A 45 -13.89 7.58 -5.89
C ARG A 45 -13.49 8.75 -4.99
N GLU A 46 -12.71 8.49 -3.95
CA GLU A 46 -12.23 9.53 -3.04
C GLU A 46 -11.29 10.50 -3.75
N ALA A 47 -10.34 9.98 -4.54
CA ALA A 47 -9.39 10.80 -5.28
C ALA A 47 -10.10 11.73 -6.28
N GLU A 48 -11.03 11.18 -7.08
CA GLU A 48 -11.86 11.95 -8.01
C GLU A 48 -12.68 13.01 -7.27
N SER A 49 -13.37 12.62 -6.19
CA SER A 49 -14.18 13.53 -5.36
C SER A 49 -13.35 14.68 -4.78
N ARG A 50 -12.10 14.44 -4.38
CA ARG A 50 -11.20 15.48 -3.86
C ARG A 50 -10.73 16.43 -4.96
N ILE A 51 -10.43 15.93 -6.16
CA ILE A 51 -10.08 16.78 -7.31
C ILE A 51 -11.26 17.68 -7.68
N ASP A 52 -12.47 17.12 -7.76
CA ASP A 52 -13.68 17.88 -8.08
C ASP A 52 -13.97 18.96 -7.05
N ALA A 53 -13.85 18.63 -5.75
CA ALA A 53 -14.06 19.60 -4.68
C ALA A 53 -12.99 20.71 -4.68
N TYR A 54 -11.73 20.40 -5.01
CA TYR A 54 -10.69 21.40 -5.19
C TYR A 54 -10.99 22.32 -6.39
N ASN A 55 -11.31 21.76 -7.56
CA ASN A 55 -11.65 22.51 -8.76
C ASN A 55 -12.89 23.40 -8.56
N ALA A 56 -13.85 22.95 -7.74
CA ALA A 56 -15.04 23.73 -7.36
C ALA A 56 -14.78 24.78 -6.26
N GLY A 57 -13.54 24.94 -5.79
CA GLY A 57 -13.18 25.88 -4.72
C GLY A 57 -13.70 25.49 -3.33
N LYS A 58 -14.14 24.24 -3.14
CA LYS A 58 -14.70 23.71 -1.88
C LYS A 58 -13.63 23.15 -0.94
N LEU A 59 -12.43 22.86 -1.45
CA LEU A 59 -11.27 22.48 -0.65
C LEU A 59 -10.23 23.60 -0.66
N LYS A 60 -9.69 23.88 0.52
CA LYS A 60 -8.54 24.77 0.67
C LYS A 60 -7.27 23.98 0.36
N ASP A 61 -6.42 24.52 -0.49
CA ASP A 61 -5.06 24.06 -0.66
C ASP A 61 -4.12 24.70 0.36
N MET A 62 -2.92 24.12 0.44
CA MET A 62 -1.80 24.66 1.19
C MET A 62 -0.58 24.62 0.27
N PRO A 63 0.21 25.71 0.20
CA PRO A 63 1.47 25.68 -0.52
C PRO A 63 2.39 24.59 0.02
N ILE A 64 3.08 23.87 -0.87
CA ILE A 64 3.95 22.77 -0.46
C ILE A 64 5.09 23.22 0.46
N SER A 65 5.55 24.48 0.34
CA SER A 65 6.53 25.07 1.25
C SER A 65 6.05 25.07 2.71
N LYS A 66 4.77 25.36 2.95
CA LYS A 66 4.18 25.33 4.30
C LYS A 66 4.11 23.91 4.87
N VAL A 67 3.97 22.90 4.00
CA VAL A 67 4.01 21.50 4.41
C VAL A 67 5.42 21.11 4.85
N PHE A 68 6.45 21.49 4.08
CA PHE A 68 7.85 21.23 4.45
C PHE A 68 8.24 21.94 5.74
N GLU A 69 7.88 23.22 5.89
CA GLU A 69 8.09 23.96 7.14
C GLU A 69 7.45 23.26 8.36
N GLU A 70 6.29 22.62 8.19
CA GLU A 70 5.62 21.88 9.26
C GLU A 70 6.37 20.58 9.61
N ILE A 71 6.79 19.82 8.59
CA ILE A 71 7.54 18.57 8.78
C ILE A 71 8.84 18.86 9.53
N GLU A 72 9.62 19.85 9.08
CA GLU A 72 10.84 20.27 9.76
C GLU A 72 10.58 20.69 11.21
N ARG A 73 9.48 21.39 11.48
CA ARG A 73 9.11 21.77 12.86
C ARG A 73 8.80 20.54 13.72
N ILE A 74 8.08 19.56 13.18
CA ILE A 74 7.74 18.32 13.89
C ILE A 74 9.00 17.52 14.20
N GLU A 75 9.92 17.38 13.23
CA GLU A 75 11.19 16.68 13.41
C GLU A 75 12.05 17.35 14.49
N ASN A 76 12.24 18.68 14.41
CA ASN A 76 12.99 19.45 15.41
C ASN A 76 12.37 19.36 16.82
N LYS A 77 11.04 19.26 16.93
CA LYS A 77 10.34 19.10 18.21
C LYS A 77 10.50 17.69 18.80
N ASN A 78 10.66 16.68 17.96
CA ASN A 78 10.91 15.30 18.38
C ASN A 78 12.36 15.09 18.81
N GLU A 79 13.30 15.87 18.27
CA GLU A 79 14.72 15.82 18.66
C GLU A 79 15.00 16.50 20.02
N HIS A 80 14.16 17.45 20.46
CA HIS A 80 14.27 18.11 21.77
C HIS A 80 12.95 18.05 22.56
N PRO A 81 12.65 16.91 23.21
CA PRO A 81 11.44 16.76 24.01
C PRO A 81 11.66 17.43 25.39
N GLY A 82 11.50 18.75 25.44
CA GLY A 82 11.55 19.54 26.67
C GLY A 82 12.81 20.39 26.78
N SER A 83 12.70 21.64 26.35
CA SER A 83 13.40 22.78 26.96
C SER A 83 12.37 23.82 27.34
#